data_AF-A0AAP4ALM4-F1
#
_entry.id   AF-A0AAP4ALM4-F1
#
_cell.length_a   1.000
_cell.length_b   1.000
_cell.length_c   1.000
_cell.angle_alpha   90.00
_cell.angle_beta   90.00
_cell.angle_gamma   90.00
#
_symmetry.space_group_name_H-M   'P 1'
#
loop_
_entity.id
_entity.type
_entity.pdbx_description
1 polymer ?
#
loop_
_entity_poly.entity_id
_entity_poly.type
_entity_poly.pdbx_seq_one_letter_code
_entity_poly.pdbx_strand_id
1 'polypeptide(L)'
;MKKLLLLIPALLAPIQLAVSCVREETQEEKDEKLAKKYEKEYVDKQKYVFDDFEQFKIKDEYFEEQLKKDDLWAKPDRNIKKYWLTGLFFNDFDKWYNDFQHKFNIFKKVMNKYASKEIIEYKNPKSNIDTVNLYYVKEVKFDFSRGIPSQSYYMQLFNGGFERIVKLFNIPNLNLNLSVKSPIWDLFNDLNTKTYYSQINITAIYEYVYSHTIEKMRNIFSIPKPYYKNEHFMTYPAGEEDYQGKGDWKPKITFESFRGLEKSYSNNELLNLRYKEPSNYEASNIDEEYIEQYGNYNPLKFASYRFKIIEYDPDKPFDAEPSKVDEFVLSKHGI
;
A
#
# COMPACT_ATOMS: atom_id res chain seq x y z
N MET A 1 10.54 -93.29 -31.56
CA MET A 1 9.12 -93.11 -31.91
C MET A 1 8.26 -93.29 -30.67
N LYS A 2 7.64 -92.21 -30.15
CA LYS A 2 6.24 -92.12 -29.71
C LYS A 2 5.99 -90.73 -29.13
N LYS A 3 4.92 -90.11 -29.62
CA LYS A 3 4.34 -88.84 -29.21
C LYS A 3 3.97 -88.87 -27.73
N LEU A 4 4.13 -87.75 -27.03
CA LEU A 4 3.25 -87.40 -25.91
C LEU A 4 2.73 -85.98 -26.15
N LEU A 5 1.43 -85.87 -26.39
CA LEU A 5 0.70 -84.61 -26.33
C LEU A 5 0.68 -84.14 -24.87
N LEU A 6 0.99 -82.87 -24.64
CA LEU A 6 0.60 -82.16 -23.42
C LEU A 6 0.00 -80.82 -23.84
N LEU A 7 -1.27 -80.66 -23.48
CA LEU A 7 -2.09 -79.47 -23.69
C LEU A 7 -1.44 -78.24 -23.05
N ILE A 8 -1.37 -77.14 -23.79
CA ILE A 8 -1.10 -75.81 -23.24
C ILE A 8 -2.44 -75.08 -23.11
N PRO A 9 -2.81 -74.58 -21.91
CA PRO A 9 -4.01 -73.78 -21.72
C PRO A 9 -3.88 -72.39 -22.35
N ALA A 10 -5.05 -71.89 -22.73
CA ALA A 10 -5.36 -70.64 -23.42
C ALA A 10 -4.62 -69.38 -22.93
N LEU A 11 -4.36 -68.51 -23.91
CA LEU A 11 -4.02 -67.09 -23.77
C LEU A 11 -4.88 -66.40 -22.70
N LEU A 12 -4.23 -65.82 -21.70
CA LEU A 12 -4.71 -64.63 -21.01
C LEU A 12 -3.74 -63.51 -21.33
N ALA A 13 -4.08 -62.71 -22.34
CA ALA A 13 -3.41 -61.45 -22.58
C ALA A 13 -3.67 -60.51 -21.39
N PRO A 14 -2.65 -59.83 -20.85
CA PRO A 14 -2.88 -58.79 -19.85
C PRO A 14 -3.62 -57.64 -20.52
N ILE A 15 -4.82 -57.33 -20.01
CA ILE A 15 -5.55 -56.10 -20.33
C ILE A 15 -4.65 -54.94 -19.90
N GLN A 16 -4.08 -54.21 -20.86
CA GLN A 16 -3.45 -52.93 -20.59
C GLN A 16 -4.55 -51.94 -20.24
N LEU A 17 -4.84 -51.80 -18.94
CA LEU A 17 -5.53 -50.63 -18.40
C LEU A 17 -4.58 -49.44 -18.59
N ALA A 18 -4.73 -48.75 -19.71
CA ALA A 18 -4.14 -47.43 -19.90
C ALA A 18 -4.84 -46.48 -18.91
N VAL A 19 -4.26 -46.36 -17.73
CA VAL A 19 -4.57 -45.25 -16.81
C VAL A 19 -4.07 -44.00 -17.51
N SER A 20 -5.00 -43.19 -18.02
CA SER A 20 -4.72 -41.82 -18.42
C SER A 20 -4.29 -41.07 -17.16
N CYS A 21 -2.99 -41.05 -16.89
CA CYS A 21 -2.41 -40.11 -15.95
C CYS A 21 -2.54 -38.73 -16.59
N VAL A 22 -3.58 -37.99 -16.20
CA VAL A 22 -3.67 -36.55 -16.46
C VAL A 22 -2.46 -35.94 -15.76
N ARG A 23 -1.41 -35.62 -16.52
CA ARG A 23 -0.22 -34.95 -15.99
C ARG A 23 -0.67 -33.58 -15.50
N GLU A 24 -0.61 -33.39 -14.18
CA GLU A 24 -0.80 -32.06 -13.60
C GLU A 24 0.37 -31.16 -14.04
N GLU A 25 0.03 -29.96 -14.49
CA GLU A 25 1.02 -28.98 -14.91
C GLU A 25 1.86 -28.51 -13.71
N THR A 26 3.17 -28.43 -13.91
CA THR A 26 4.08 -27.91 -12.88
C THR A 26 3.85 -26.42 -12.68
N GLN A 27 4.28 -25.88 -11.54
CA GLN A 27 4.19 -24.43 -11.30
C GLN A 27 5.01 -23.64 -12.33
N GLU A 28 6.16 -24.17 -12.75
CA GLU A 28 7.00 -23.54 -13.78
C GLU A 28 6.30 -23.47 -15.14
N GLU A 29 5.59 -24.54 -15.55
CA GLU A 29 4.79 -24.55 -16.77
C GLU A 29 3.64 -23.53 -16.71
N LYS A 30 3.00 -23.39 -15.54
CA LYS A 30 1.95 -22.38 -15.32
C LYS A 30 2.51 -20.96 -15.39
N ASP A 31 3.66 -20.71 -14.78
CA ASP A 31 4.34 -19.42 -14.79
C ASP A 31 4.77 -19.03 -16.20
N GLU A 32 5.29 -19.98 -16.99
CA GLU A 32 5.68 -19.74 -18.38
C GLU A 32 4.47 -19.41 -19.27
N LYS A 33 3.35 -20.13 -19.09
CA LYS A 33 2.09 -19.81 -19.77
C LYS A 33 1.56 -18.44 -19.39
N LEU A 34 1.61 -18.09 -18.10
CA LEU A 34 1.19 -16.78 -17.62
C LEU A 34 2.09 -15.66 -18.16
N ALA A 35 3.41 -15.87 -18.21
CA ALA A 35 4.36 -14.94 -18.80
C ALA A 35 4.07 -14.70 -20.29
N LYS A 36 3.79 -15.77 -21.07
CA LYS A 36 3.38 -15.66 -22.48
C LYS A 36 2.03 -14.92 -22.64
N LYS A 37 1.08 -15.13 -21.73
CA LYS A 37 -0.18 -14.36 -21.69
C LYS A 37 0.12 -12.87 -21.46
N TYR A 38 1.01 -12.54 -20.53
CA TYR A 38 1.39 -11.16 -20.21
C TYR A 38 2.19 -10.47 -21.31
N GLU A 39 3.06 -11.18 -22.01
CA GLU A 39 3.73 -10.67 -23.21
C GLU A 39 2.67 -10.21 -24.23
N LYS A 40 1.72 -11.08 -24.57
CA LYS A 40 0.64 -10.74 -25.52
C LYS A 40 -0.27 -9.62 -25.04
N GLU A 41 -0.64 -9.62 -23.76
CA GLU A 41 -1.62 -8.65 -23.23
C GLU A 41 -1.00 -7.28 -23.00
N TYR A 42 0.21 -7.21 -22.44
CA TYR A 42 0.79 -5.96 -21.98
C TYR A 42 1.88 -5.41 -22.92
N VAL A 43 2.60 -6.28 -23.63
CA VAL A 43 3.67 -5.86 -24.56
C VAL A 43 3.10 -5.69 -25.97
N ASP A 44 2.52 -6.74 -26.56
CA ASP A 44 2.05 -6.70 -27.96
C ASP A 44 0.94 -5.66 -28.15
N LYS A 45 0.04 -5.52 -27.18
CA LYS A 45 -1.03 -4.51 -27.18
C LYS A 45 -0.62 -3.16 -26.58
N GLN A 46 0.63 -3.01 -26.13
CA GLN A 46 1.15 -1.79 -25.50
C GLN A 46 0.35 -1.31 -24.28
N LYS A 47 -0.24 -2.25 -23.53
CA LYS A 47 -1.02 -1.98 -22.32
C LYS A 47 -0.11 -2.11 -21.10
N TYR A 48 0.73 -1.12 -20.81
CA TYR A 48 1.77 -1.27 -19.77
C TYR A 48 1.29 -1.11 -18.31
N VAL A 49 -0.02 -1.13 -18.06
CA VAL A 49 -0.61 -1.01 -16.72
C VAL A 49 -1.02 -2.39 -16.24
N PHE A 50 -0.40 -2.86 -15.14
CA PHE A 50 -0.77 -4.13 -14.52
C PHE A 50 -2.17 -4.04 -13.90
N ASP A 51 -3.08 -4.89 -14.37
CA ASP A 51 -4.46 -4.95 -13.93
C ASP A 51 -5.03 -6.38 -13.80
N ASP A 52 -4.20 -7.42 -13.94
CA ASP A 52 -4.58 -8.83 -13.77
C ASP A 52 -4.64 -9.25 -12.30
N PHE A 53 -5.51 -8.57 -11.54
CA PHE A 53 -5.87 -8.92 -10.17
C PHE A 53 -7.32 -8.53 -9.90
N GLU A 54 -7.99 -9.30 -9.04
CA GLU A 54 -9.28 -8.87 -8.51
C GLU A 54 -9.06 -7.94 -7.32
N GLN A 55 -9.87 -6.89 -7.20
CA GLN A 55 -9.82 -6.02 -6.03
C GLN A 55 -10.21 -6.80 -4.76
N PHE A 56 -9.36 -6.76 -3.74
CA PHE A 56 -9.71 -7.34 -2.43
C PHE A 56 -10.97 -6.68 -1.90
N LYS A 57 -11.98 -7.49 -1.57
CA LYS A 57 -13.25 -7.02 -1.01
C LYS A 57 -13.19 -7.14 0.50
N ILE A 58 -13.23 -6.01 1.18
CA ILE A 58 -13.41 -5.93 2.64
C ILE A 58 -14.84 -6.36 2.96
N LYS A 59 -15.00 -7.34 3.85
CA LYS A 59 -16.30 -7.89 4.27
C LYS A 59 -16.52 -7.66 5.77
N ASP A 60 -17.76 -7.67 6.22
CA ASP A 60 -18.07 -7.43 7.63
C ASP A 60 -17.54 -8.55 8.55
N GLU A 61 -17.49 -9.80 8.07
CA GLU A 61 -16.98 -10.96 8.82
C GLU A 61 -15.47 -10.90 9.11
N TYR A 62 -14.77 -9.96 8.49
CA TYR A 62 -13.37 -9.67 8.78
C TYR A 62 -13.17 -8.90 10.08
N PHE A 63 -14.24 -8.39 10.69
CA PHE A 63 -14.19 -7.53 11.85
C PHE A 63 -14.98 -8.12 13.01
N GLU A 64 -14.36 -8.13 14.18
CA GLU A 64 -15.01 -8.48 15.44
C GLU A 64 -15.11 -7.23 16.31
N GLU A 65 -16.34 -6.81 16.62
CA GLU A 65 -16.58 -5.66 17.50
C GLU A 65 -16.26 -6.00 18.95
N GLN A 66 -15.51 -5.13 19.61
CA GLN A 66 -15.12 -5.28 21.00
C GLN A 66 -15.88 -4.26 21.86
N LEU A 67 -16.59 -4.75 22.88
CA LEU A 67 -17.41 -3.91 23.77
C LEU A 67 -16.64 -3.34 24.98
N LYS A 68 -15.31 -3.52 25.02
CA LYS A 68 -14.50 -3.03 26.13
C LYS A 68 -14.26 -1.53 25.99
N LYS A 69 -14.57 -0.78 27.05
CA LYS A 69 -14.12 0.61 27.21
C LYS A 69 -12.60 0.66 27.17
N ASP A 70 -12.06 1.71 26.56
CA ASP A 70 -10.62 1.94 26.42
C ASP A 70 -10.32 3.29 27.08
N ASP A 71 -9.28 3.34 27.91
CA ASP A 71 -8.89 4.53 28.69
C ASP A 71 -8.12 5.54 27.82
N LEU A 72 -8.33 5.52 26.50
CA LEU A 72 -7.70 6.42 25.54
C LEU A 72 -8.38 7.76 25.43
N TRP A 73 -9.61 7.86 25.93
CA TRP A 73 -10.52 8.96 25.68
C TRP A 73 -10.67 9.81 26.92
N ALA A 74 -10.48 11.13 26.79
CA ALA A 74 -10.72 12.08 27.89
C ALA A 74 -12.17 12.03 28.41
N LYS A 75 -13.11 11.52 27.60
CA LYS A 75 -14.49 11.25 27.98
C LYS A 75 -14.83 9.77 27.74
N PRO A 76 -15.05 8.96 28.79
CA PRO A 76 -15.27 7.51 28.68
C PRO A 76 -16.65 7.11 28.10
N ASP A 77 -17.50 8.09 27.80
CA ASP A 77 -18.81 7.90 27.17
C ASP A 77 -18.78 8.04 25.65
N ARG A 78 -17.58 8.19 25.06
CA ARG A 78 -17.43 8.26 23.62
C ARG A 78 -17.76 6.89 23.02
N ASN A 79 -18.85 6.82 22.26
CA ASN A 79 -19.32 5.61 21.59
C ASN A 79 -18.51 5.33 20.31
N ILE A 80 -17.20 5.13 20.45
CA ILE A 80 -16.34 4.70 19.34
C ILE A 80 -16.37 3.19 19.25
N LYS A 81 -16.58 2.69 18.04
CA LYS A 81 -16.56 1.26 17.80
C LYS A 81 -15.12 0.75 17.68
N LYS A 82 -14.80 -0.25 18.50
CA LYS A 82 -13.50 -0.91 18.52
C LYS A 82 -13.59 -2.22 17.77
N TYR A 83 -12.64 -2.47 16.86
CA TYR A 83 -12.63 -3.68 16.05
C TYR A 83 -11.31 -4.43 16.12
N TRP A 84 -11.38 -5.75 16.07
CA TRP A 84 -10.25 -6.62 15.73
C TRP A 84 -10.43 -7.21 14.34
N LEU A 85 -9.32 -7.53 13.68
CA LEU A 85 -9.35 -8.32 12.46
C LEU A 85 -9.46 -9.80 12.81
N THR A 86 -10.38 -10.51 12.14
CA THR A 86 -10.62 -11.93 12.38
C THR A 86 -9.62 -12.81 11.63
N GLY A 87 -9.54 -14.09 12.01
CA GLY A 87 -8.76 -15.09 11.26
C GLY A 87 -9.21 -15.26 9.80
N LEU A 88 -10.48 -14.96 9.49
CA LEU A 88 -10.99 -14.97 8.12
C LEU A 88 -10.31 -13.90 7.26
N PHE A 89 -10.14 -12.69 7.81
CA PHE A 89 -9.37 -11.65 7.13
C PHE A 89 -7.94 -12.12 6.84
N PHE A 90 -7.27 -12.72 7.82
CA PHE A 90 -5.88 -13.16 7.65
C PHE A 90 -5.75 -14.18 6.52
N ASN A 91 -6.62 -15.19 6.51
CA ASN A 91 -6.60 -16.24 5.48
C ASN A 91 -6.91 -15.69 4.09
N ASP A 92 -7.97 -14.89 3.95
CA ASP A 92 -8.39 -14.34 2.66
C ASP A 92 -7.35 -13.33 2.14
N PHE A 93 -6.82 -12.47 3.03
CA PHE A 93 -5.80 -11.48 2.68
C PHE A 93 -4.48 -12.13 2.27
N ASP A 94 -3.97 -13.10 3.04
CA ASP A 94 -2.69 -13.74 2.71
C ASP A 94 -2.79 -14.49 1.37
N LYS A 95 -3.92 -15.17 1.11
CA LYS A 95 -4.17 -15.80 -0.20
C LYS A 95 -4.17 -14.77 -1.33
N TRP A 96 -4.91 -13.68 -1.16
CA TRP A 96 -4.99 -12.62 -2.16
C TRP A 96 -3.64 -11.93 -2.40
N TYR A 97 -2.94 -11.58 -1.33
CA TYR A 97 -1.65 -10.88 -1.40
C TYR A 97 -0.58 -11.75 -2.08
N ASN A 98 -0.54 -13.05 -1.76
CA ASN A 98 0.39 -13.98 -2.40
C ASN A 98 0.11 -14.13 -3.91
N ASP A 99 -1.16 -14.23 -4.32
CA ASP A 99 -1.55 -14.28 -5.73
C ASP A 99 -1.18 -12.97 -6.46
N PHE A 100 -1.51 -11.81 -5.87
CA PHE A 100 -1.15 -10.50 -6.39
C PHE A 100 0.36 -10.37 -6.58
N GLN A 101 1.16 -10.68 -5.56
CA GLN A 101 2.62 -10.60 -5.63
C GLN A 101 3.20 -11.56 -6.66
N HIS A 102 2.69 -12.79 -6.74
CA HIS A 102 3.13 -13.77 -7.72
C HIS A 102 2.92 -13.28 -9.15
N LYS A 103 1.69 -12.87 -9.48
CA LYS A 103 1.33 -12.31 -10.80
C LYS A 103 2.12 -11.03 -11.11
N PHE A 104 2.20 -10.12 -10.15
CA PHE A 104 2.94 -8.88 -10.33
C PHE A 104 4.44 -9.12 -10.55
N ASN A 105 5.04 -10.12 -9.90
CA ASN A 105 6.43 -10.51 -10.14
C ASN A 105 6.65 -11.06 -11.56
N ILE A 106 5.73 -11.86 -12.10
CA ILE A 106 5.79 -12.33 -13.48
C ILE A 106 5.63 -11.15 -14.46
N PHE A 107 4.69 -10.23 -14.18
CA PHE A 107 4.53 -9.00 -14.95
C PHE A 107 5.83 -8.18 -15.00
N LYS A 108 6.47 -7.95 -13.85
CA LYS A 108 7.76 -7.25 -13.80
C LYS A 108 8.82 -7.95 -14.65
N LYS A 109 8.94 -9.28 -14.59
CA LYS A 109 9.89 -10.04 -15.41
C LYS A 109 9.64 -9.84 -16.92
N VAL A 110 8.38 -9.90 -17.35
CA VAL A 110 7.98 -9.67 -18.75
C VAL A 110 8.32 -8.25 -19.18
N MET A 111 7.96 -7.25 -18.37
CA MET A 111 8.25 -5.84 -18.66
C MET A 111 9.76 -5.58 -18.77
N ASN A 112 10.57 -6.09 -17.85
CA ASN A 112 12.03 -5.93 -17.93
C ASN A 112 12.62 -6.55 -19.19
N LYS A 113 12.09 -7.69 -19.63
CA LYS A 113 12.63 -8.43 -20.78
C LYS A 113 12.24 -7.78 -22.11
N TYR A 114 10.99 -7.34 -22.26
CA TYR A 114 10.44 -6.98 -23.57
C TYR A 114 10.02 -5.51 -23.69
N ALA A 115 9.85 -4.78 -22.58
CA ALA A 115 9.35 -3.40 -22.56
C ALA A 115 10.09 -2.54 -21.53
N SER A 116 11.41 -2.73 -21.37
CA SER A 116 12.20 -2.03 -20.34
C SER A 116 12.17 -0.51 -20.48
N LYS A 117 12.03 0.02 -21.71
CA LYS A 117 11.89 1.46 -22.00
C LYS A 117 10.58 2.07 -21.47
N GLU A 118 9.61 1.23 -21.09
CA GLU A 118 8.32 1.63 -20.55
C GLU A 118 8.30 1.64 -19.03
N ILE A 119 9.32 1.07 -18.38
CA ILE A 119 9.53 1.14 -16.95
C ILE A 119 10.04 2.54 -16.60
N ILE A 120 9.45 3.16 -15.58
CA ILE A 120 9.89 4.47 -15.12
C ILE A 120 10.91 4.31 -14.01
N GLU A 121 12.03 5.00 -14.12
CA GLU A 121 13.04 5.05 -13.07
C GLU A 121 12.89 6.35 -12.26
N TYR A 122 12.86 6.21 -10.94
CA TYR A 122 12.97 7.34 -10.02
C TYR A 122 14.32 7.30 -9.31
N LYS A 123 15.00 8.45 -9.29
CA LYS A 123 16.21 8.69 -8.51
C LYS A 123 16.20 10.13 -8.01
N ASN A 124 16.35 10.32 -6.72
CA ASN A 124 16.69 11.62 -6.16
C ASN A 124 18.21 11.65 -5.91
N PRO A 125 18.98 12.51 -6.61
CA PRO A 125 20.44 12.56 -6.47
C PRO A 125 20.91 13.04 -5.08
N LYS A 126 20.02 13.63 -4.27
CA LYS A 126 20.31 14.07 -2.90
C LYS A 126 19.91 13.02 -1.85
N SER A 127 19.18 11.99 -2.27
CA SER A 127 18.80 10.88 -1.40
C SER A 127 19.82 9.75 -1.46
N ASN A 128 19.97 9.02 -0.36
CA ASN A 128 20.73 7.76 -0.31
C ASN A 128 19.93 6.57 -0.86
N ILE A 129 18.71 6.80 -1.36
CA ILE A 129 17.87 5.75 -1.95
C ILE A 129 18.40 5.42 -3.36
N ASP A 130 18.68 4.13 -3.60
CA ASP A 130 19.02 3.62 -4.93
C ASP A 130 17.96 3.98 -5.98
N THR A 131 18.35 3.99 -7.26
CA THR A 131 17.38 4.09 -8.35
C THR A 131 16.28 3.03 -8.20
N VAL A 132 15.02 3.46 -8.29
CA VAL A 132 13.86 2.60 -8.15
C VAL A 132 13.16 2.45 -9.49
N ASN A 133 12.95 1.20 -9.91
CA ASN A 133 12.13 0.86 -11.08
C ASN A 133 10.66 0.81 -10.68
N LEU A 134 9.87 1.71 -11.25
CA LEU A 134 8.44 1.87 -11.01
C LEU A 134 7.64 1.31 -12.18
N TYR A 135 6.67 0.47 -11.83
CA TYR A 135 5.77 -0.18 -12.76
C TYR A 135 4.38 0.41 -12.58
N TYR A 136 3.67 0.67 -13.68
CA TYR A 136 2.30 1.15 -13.61
C TYR A 136 1.36 0.04 -13.16
N VAL A 137 0.58 0.33 -12.13
CA VAL A 137 -0.39 -0.60 -11.56
C VAL A 137 -1.73 0.11 -11.46
N LYS A 138 -2.81 -0.58 -11.84
CA LYS A 138 -4.17 -0.08 -11.60
C LYS A 138 -4.36 0.15 -10.10
N GLU A 139 -5.04 1.23 -9.71
CA GLU A 139 -5.21 1.59 -8.30
C GLU A 139 -5.77 0.43 -7.47
N VAL A 140 -5.10 0.15 -6.35
CA VAL A 140 -5.49 -0.92 -5.42
C VAL A 140 -6.08 -0.28 -4.17
N LYS A 141 -7.36 -0.53 -3.92
CA LYS A 141 -8.12 0.14 -2.85
C LYS A 141 -8.25 -0.73 -1.61
N PHE A 142 -7.93 -0.21 -0.45
CA PHE A 142 -8.20 -0.82 0.84
C PHE A 142 -8.92 0.19 1.72
N ASP A 143 -10.22 -0.01 1.90
CA ASP A 143 -11.05 0.85 2.75
C ASP A 143 -11.59 0.05 3.92
N PHE A 144 -10.99 0.25 5.10
CA PHE A 144 -11.39 -0.43 6.33
C PHE A 144 -12.58 0.24 7.03
N SER A 145 -13.13 1.31 6.46
CA SER A 145 -14.21 2.09 7.09
C SER A 145 -15.52 1.34 7.22
N ARG A 146 -15.84 0.47 6.24
CA ARG A 146 -17.18 -0.12 6.08
C ARG A 146 -18.29 0.95 6.09
N GLY A 147 -17.99 2.15 5.60
CA GLY A 147 -18.92 3.28 5.62
C GLY A 147 -19.03 4.00 6.98
N ILE A 148 -18.23 3.63 7.98
CA ILE A 148 -18.15 4.32 9.28
C ILE A 148 -17.11 5.46 9.17
N PRO A 149 -17.41 6.68 9.64
CA PRO A 149 -16.42 7.76 9.64
C PRO A 149 -15.16 7.39 10.43
N SER A 150 -13.98 7.75 9.93
CA SER A 150 -12.68 7.36 10.53
C SER A 150 -12.51 7.78 11.99
N GLN A 151 -13.18 8.85 12.43
CA GLN A 151 -13.21 9.32 13.82
C GLN A 151 -14.17 8.54 14.75
N SER A 152 -14.98 7.62 14.20
CA SER A 152 -16.05 6.89 14.90
C SER A 152 -15.78 5.40 15.07
N TYR A 153 -14.67 4.90 14.55
CA TYR A 153 -14.18 3.56 14.82
C TYR A 153 -12.66 3.53 14.85
N TYR A 154 -12.09 2.47 15.39
CA TYR A 154 -10.70 2.12 15.16
C TYR A 154 -10.49 0.61 15.22
N MET A 155 -9.47 0.15 14.51
CA MET A 155 -8.97 -1.21 14.67
C MET A 155 -7.88 -1.25 15.73
N GLN A 156 -7.97 -2.21 16.65
CA GLN A 156 -6.82 -2.61 17.47
C GLN A 156 -6.14 -3.79 16.79
N LEU A 157 -4.93 -3.55 16.30
CA LEU A 157 -4.13 -4.55 15.62
C LEU A 157 -3.15 -5.18 16.61
N PHE A 158 -3.15 -6.51 16.71
CA PHE A 158 -2.06 -7.28 17.30
C PHE A 158 -1.04 -7.65 16.21
N ASN A 159 0.13 -8.21 16.59
CA ASN A 159 1.25 -8.50 15.69
C ASN A 159 0.82 -9.05 14.33
N GLY A 160 -0.01 -10.10 14.30
CA GLY A 160 -0.48 -10.70 13.04
C GLY A 160 -1.34 -9.77 12.17
N GLY A 161 -2.20 -8.94 12.77
CA GLY A 161 -2.97 -7.93 12.02
C GLY A 161 -2.07 -6.81 11.52
N PHE A 162 -1.11 -6.37 12.33
CA PHE A 162 -0.20 -5.29 12.00
C PHE A 162 0.73 -5.64 10.84
N GLU A 163 1.36 -6.83 10.87
CA GLU A 163 2.22 -7.34 9.80
C GLU A 163 1.52 -7.32 8.43
N ARG A 164 0.23 -7.63 8.40
CA ARG A 164 -0.57 -7.67 7.17
C ARG A 164 -0.94 -6.28 6.67
N ILE A 165 -1.25 -5.34 7.57
CA ILE A 165 -1.44 -3.93 7.22
C ILE A 165 -0.14 -3.33 6.67
N VAL A 166 1.00 -3.64 7.29
CA VAL A 166 2.34 -3.24 6.86
C VAL A 166 2.66 -3.74 5.44
N LYS A 167 2.26 -4.98 5.09
CA LYS A 167 2.40 -5.51 3.72
C LYS A 167 1.68 -4.65 2.66
N LEU A 168 0.59 -3.96 3.01
CA LEU A 168 -0.14 -3.12 2.06
C LEU A 168 0.75 -2.03 1.46
N PHE A 169 1.68 -1.47 2.23
CA PHE A 169 2.59 -0.43 1.73
C PHE A 169 3.51 -0.93 0.62
N ASN A 170 3.73 -2.24 0.48
CA ASN A 170 4.48 -2.80 -0.66
C ASN A 170 3.66 -2.89 -1.96
N ILE A 171 2.39 -2.50 -1.94
CA ILE A 171 1.51 -2.49 -3.11
C ILE A 171 1.65 -1.15 -3.83
N PRO A 172 2.09 -1.11 -5.10
CA PRO A 172 2.13 0.11 -5.88
C PRO A 172 0.74 0.68 -6.12
N ASN A 173 0.64 1.99 -6.17
CA ASN A 173 -0.60 2.73 -6.41
C ASN A 173 -1.71 2.39 -5.40
N LEU A 174 -1.33 2.17 -4.14
CA LEU A 174 -2.25 1.93 -3.04
C LEU A 174 -3.09 3.16 -2.75
N ASN A 175 -4.40 2.93 -2.57
CA ASN A 175 -5.37 3.83 -1.98
C ASN A 175 -5.84 3.22 -0.65
N LEU A 176 -5.38 3.77 0.48
CA LEU A 176 -5.65 3.24 1.81
C LEU A 176 -6.50 4.22 2.62
N ASN A 177 -7.57 3.70 3.24
CA ASN A 177 -8.29 4.35 4.31
C ASN A 177 -8.30 3.44 5.54
N LEU A 178 -7.67 3.90 6.61
CA LEU A 178 -7.39 3.11 7.80
C LEU A 178 -7.63 3.94 9.06
N SER A 179 -8.39 3.39 10.00
CA SER A 179 -8.48 3.93 11.35
C SER A 179 -8.00 2.88 12.35
N VAL A 180 -7.00 3.21 13.17
CA VAL A 180 -6.26 2.23 13.99
C VAL A 180 -5.82 2.85 15.31
N LYS A 181 -5.89 2.08 16.42
CA LYS A 181 -5.55 2.57 17.77
C LYS A 181 -4.16 3.19 17.81
N SER A 182 -3.13 2.40 17.58
CA SER A 182 -1.74 2.84 17.53
C SER A 182 -1.01 1.82 16.67
N PRO A 183 -0.42 2.24 15.55
CA PRO A 183 0.53 1.41 14.84
C PRO A 183 1.74 1.20 15.73
N ILE A 184 2.21 -0.03 15.91
CA ILE A 184 3.56 -0.25 16.45
C ILE A 184 4.49 0.26 15.36
N TRP A 185 4.78 1.56 15.42
CA TRP A 185 5.52 2.32 14.42
C TRP A 185 6.88 1.68 14.13
N ASP A 186 7.47 1.03 15.14
CA ASP A 186 8.72 0.28 15.02
C ASP A 186 8.69 -0.83 13.95
N LEU A 187 7.53 -1.40 13.62
CA LEU A 187 7.42 -2.43 12.59
C LEU A 187 7.47 -1.84 11.17
N PHE A 188 7.33 -0.51 10.99
CA PHE A 188 7.72 0.13 9.73
C PHE A 188 9.23 0.06 9.49
N ASN A 189 10.05 -0.09 10.53
CA ASN A 189 11.52 -0.08 10.40
C ASN A 189 12.03 -1.21 9.49
N ASP A 190 11.36 -2.36 9.55
CA ASP A 190 11.69 -3.56 8.77
C ASP A 190 11.20 -3.49 7.32
N LEU A 191 10.35 -2.52 6.97
CA LEU A 191 9.85 -2.36 5.60
C LEU A 191 10.91 -1.79 4.68
N ASN A 192 11.35 -2.53 3.66
CA ASN A 192 12.11 -1.94 2.56
C ASN A 192 11.19 -1.60 1.37
N THR A 193 10.23 -0.70 1.62
CA THR A 193 9.24 -0.33 0.62
C THR A 193 9.82 0.68 -0.38
N LYS A 194 9.84 0.30 -1.65
CA LYS A 194 10.31 1.13 -2.78
C LYS A 194 9.22 1.24 -3.85
N THR A 195 8.14 1.96 -3.54
CA THR A 195 6.98 2.11 -4.42
C THR A 195 6.28 3.46 -4.23
N TYR A 196 5.26 3.74 -5.03
CA TYR A 196 4.44 4.94 -4.97
C TYR A 196 2.99 4.63 -4.58
N TYR A 197 2.26 5.65 -4.16
CA TYR A 197 0.88 5.57 -3.68
C TYR A 197 -0.04 6.53 -4.45
N SER A 198 -1.33 6.22 -4.49
CA SER A 198 -2.34 7.20 -4.93
C SER A 198 -2.84 8.01 -3.76
N GLN A 199 -3.23 7.36 -2.66
CA GLN A 199 -3.78 8.02 -1.49
C GLN A 199 -3.55 7.19 -0.24
N ILE A 200 -3.10 7.82 0.85
CA ILE A 200 -2.98 7.17 2.15
C ILE A 200 -3.69 8.06 3.16
N ASN A 201 -4.74 7.56 3.78
CA ASN A 201 -5.45 8.23 4.87
C ASN A 201 -5.41 7.33 6.09
N ILE A 202 -4.77 7.81 7.15
CA ILE A 202 -4.68 7.08 8.41
C ILE A 202 -5.20 7.99 9.52
N THR A 203 -6.17 7.49 10.28
CA THR A 203 -6.58 8.07 11.55
C THR A 203 -6.03 7.20 12.68
N ALA A 204 -5.23 7.77 13.57
CA ALA A 204 -4.55 7.00 14.60
C ALA A 204 -4.18 7.81 15.85
N ILE A 205 -3.57 7.13 16.83
CA ILE A 205 -2.77 7.75 17.88
C ILE A 205 -1.31 7.80 17.38
N TYR A 206 -0.72 8.99 17.42
CA TYR A 206 0.64 9.28 16.95
C TYR A 206 1.56 9.72 18.10
N GLU A 207 1.33 9.20 19.30
CA GLU A 207 2.24 9.34 20.44
C GLU A 207 3.36 8.29 20.36
N TYR A 208 4.55 8.62 20.88
CA TYR A 208 5.73 7.74 20.94
C TYR A 208 6.23 7.29 19.56
N VAL A 209 6.18 8.16 18.56
CA VAL A 209 6.81 7.95 17.26
C VAL A 209 8.27 8.37 17.33
N TYR A 210 9.15 7.38 17.52
CA TYR A 210 10.59 7.61 17.57
C TYR A 210 11.14 8.21 16.26
N SER A 211 12.26 8.94 16.37
CA SER A 211 12.92 9.62 15.25
C SER A 211 13.27 8.66 14.10
N HIS A 212 13.74 7.45 14.41
CA HIS A 212 14.04 6.44 13.38
C HIS A 212 12.80 6.04 12.58
N THR A 213 11.62 6.01 13.20
CA THR A 213 10.37 5.75 12.49
C THR A 213 9.96 6.95 11.63
N ILE A 214 10.13 8.18 12.12
CA ILE A 214 9.92 9.38 11.30
C ILE A 214 10.80 9.32 10.04
N GLU A 215 12.10 9.06 10.18
CA GLU A 215 13.02 8.86 9.05
C GLU A 215 12.54 7.75 8.11
N LYS A 216 12.02 6.66 8.66
CA LYS A 216 11.49 5.56 7.86
C LYS A 216 10.27 5.97 7.06
N MET A 217 9.34 6.70 7.65
CA MET A 217 8.19 7.26 6.94
C MET A 217 8.62 8.24 5.85
N ARG A 218 9.58 9.12 6.15
CA ARG A 218 10.20 10.03 5.17
C ARG A 218 10.68 9.25 3.94
N ASN A 219 11.38 8.13 4.14
CA ASN A 219 11.81 7.23 3.06
C ASN A 219 10.61 6.62 2.30
N ILE A 220 9.64 6.03 3.01
CA ILE A 220 8.47 5.34 2.43
C ILE A 220 7.67 6.27 1.51
N PHE A 221 7.48 7.52 1.90
CA PHE A 221 6.68 8.50 1.14
C PHE A 221 7.52 9.40 0.21
N SER A 222 8.81 9.13 0.05
CA SER A 222 9.71 9.94 -0.80
C SER A 222 9.62 9.63 -2.29
N ILE A 223 9.02 8.51 -2.67
CA ILE A 223 8.90 8.08 -4.07
C ILE A 223 7.57 8.62 -4.62
N PRO A 224 7.60 9.66 -5.47
CA PRO A 224 6.40 10.31 -5.97
C PRO A 224 5.67 9.43 -6.98
N LYS A 225 4.39 9.73 -7.20
CA LYS A 225 3.56 8.98 -8.16
C LYS A 225 3.96 9.33 -9.59
N PRO A 226 4.30 8.37 -10.47
CA PRO A 226 4.55 8.66 -11.88
C PRO A 226 3.25 9.09 -12.58
N TYR A 227 3.34 10.02 -13.53
CA TYR A 227 2.23 10.30 -14.43
C TYR A 227 2.04 9.12 -15.39
N TYR A 228 0.82 8.65 -15.61
CA TYR A 228 0.58 7.56 -16.56
C TYR A 228 0.85 8.04 -17.99
N LYS A 229 1.60 7.25 -18.78
CA LYS A 229 1.87 7.57 -20.20
C LYS A 229 0.61 7.85 -21.04
N ASN A 230 -0.53 7.23 -20.73
CA ASN A 230 -1.81 7.46 -21.41
C ASN A 230 -2.66 8.59 -20.80
N GLU A 231 -2.24 9.16 -19.66
CA GLU A 231 -2.72 10.46 -19.17
C GLU A 231 -1.93 11.64 -19.81
N HIS A 232 -0.99 11.33 -20.72
CA HIS A 232 -0.18 12.28 -21.48
C HIS A 232 -0.28 12.12 -23.01
N PHE A 233 -1.50 11.97 -23.54
CA PHE A 233 -1.83 12.39 -24.92
C PHE A 233 -2.94 13.45 -24.96
N MET A 234 -2.90 14.39 -24.00
CA MET A 234 -3.32 15.75 -24.26
C MET A 234 -2.08 16.62 -24.02
N THR A 235 -1.44 17.02 -25.11
CA THR A 235 -0.40 18.04 -25.12
C THR A 235 -0.94 19.33 -24.51
N TYR A 236 -0.75 19.54 -23.22
CA TYR A 236 -0.83 20.88 -22.65
C TYR A 236 0.59 21.42 -22.52
N PRO A 237 0.94 22.49 -23.26
CA PRO A 237 2.23 23.13 -23.12
C PRO A 237 2.35 23.69 -21.70
N ALA A 238 3.56 23.64 -21.15
CA ALA A 238 3.88 24.18 -19.83
C ALA A 238 3.34 25.61 -19.69
N GLY A 239 2.43 25.79 -18.74
CA GLY A 239 1.89 27.07 -18.31
C GLY A 239 1.31 26.92 -16.91
N GLU A 240 1.55 27.91 -16.05
CA GLU A 240 1.21 27.93 -14.62
C GLU A 240 -0.30 27.84 -14.31
N GLU A 241 -1.18 27.79 -15.33
CA GLU A 241 -2.63 27.87 -15.15
C GLU A 241 -3.35 26.50 -15.12
N ASP A 242 -2.70 25.39 -15.50
CA ASP A 242 -3.24 24.03 -15.27
C ASP A 242 -3.03 23.53 -13.82
N TYR A 243 -2.34 24.31 -12.98
CA TYR A 243 -2.20 24.02 -11.55
C TYR A 243 -3.49 24.24 -10.75
N GLN A 244 -4.52 24.87 -11.33
CA GLN A 244 -5.80 25.20 -10.70
C GLN A 244 -6.96 24.23 -10.98
N GLY A 245 -6.69 23.00 -11.44
CA GLY A 245 -7.69 21.94 -11.44
C GLY A 245 -8.03 21.47 -10.01
N LYS A 246 -9.23 21.82 -9.52
CA LYS A 246 -9.85 21.40 -8.24
C LYS A 246 -10.13 19.88 -8.13
N GLY A 247 -9.18 19.01 -8.41
CA GLY A 247 -9.43 17.58 -8.51
C GLY A 247 -8.66 16.69 -7.52
N ASP A 248 -9.36 15.69 -7.01
CA ASP A 248 -8.89 14.54 -6.19
C ASP A 248 -7.85 13.63 -6.89
N TRP A 249 -7.23 14.06 -7.99
CA TRP A 249 -6.31 13.25 -8.79
C TRP A 249 -4.84 13.32 -8.32
N LYS A 250 -4.42 14.41 -7.66
CA LYS A 250 -3.02 14.50 -7.17
C LYS A 250 -2.87 13.68 -5.89
N PRO A 251 -1.77 12.93 -5.76
CA PRO A 251 -1.63 11.96 -4.69
C PRO A 251 -1.57 12.65 -3.32
N LYS A 252 -2.20 12.04 -2.32
CA LYS A 252 -2.44 12.67 -1.01
C LYS A 252 -2.11 11.72 0.14
N ILE A 253 -1.40 12.25 1.13
CA ILE A 253 -1.07 11.53 2.36
C ILE A 253 -1.66 12.31 3.53
N THR A 254 -2.58 11.70 4.27
CA THR A 254 -3.27 12.30 5.41
C THR A 254 -3.01 11.49 6.67
N PHE A 255 -2.52 12.18 7.71
CA PHE A 255 -2.38 11.63 9.05
C PHE A 255 -3.24 12.44 10.01
N GLU A 256 -4.23 11.83 10.62
CA GLU A 256 -5.20 12.52 11.47
C GLU A 256 -5.28 11.88 12.86
N SER A 257 -5.02 12.66 13.91
CA SER A 257 -5.23 12.18 15.27
C SER A 257 -6.71 11.99 15.57
N PHE A 258 -7.05 11.09 16.50
CA PHE A 258 -8.43 11.04 16.98
C PHE A 258 -8.78 12.30 17.79
N ARG A 259 -10.00 12.81 17.60
CA ARG A 259 -10.59 13.86 18.45
C ARG A 259 -10.78 13.34 19.88
N GLY A 260 -10.67 14.16 20.93
CA GLY A 260 -11.05 13.76 22.29
C GLY A 260 -10.24 12.61 22.91
N LEU A 261 -9.00 12.40 22.45
CA LEU A 261 -8.02 11.56 23.14
C LEU A 261 -7.71 12.14 24.53
N GLU A 262 -7.23 11.31 25.46
CA GLU A 262 -6.57 11.84 26.64
C GLU A 262 -5.30 12.62 26.26
N LYS A 263 -4.88 13.53 27.13
CA LYS A 263 -3.78 14.45 26.87
C LYS A 263 -2.43 13.79 26.63
N SER A 264 -2.19 12.61 27.20
CA SER A 264 -1.01 11.80 26.86
C SER A 264 -1.03 11.44 25.37
N TYR A 265 -2.14 10.91 24.88
CA TYR A 265 -2.27 10.38 23.52
C TYR A 265 -2.53 11.44 22.42
N SER A 266 -2.82 12.70 22.78
CA SER A 266 -3.36 13.68 21.83
C SER A 266 -2.35 14.28 20.86
N ASN A 267 -1.05 14.23 21.19
CA ASN A 267 0.00 14.81 20.35
C ASN A 267 0.14 14.03 19.04
N ASN A 268 0.30 14.76 17.93
CA ASN A 268 0.63 14.16 16.64
C ASN A 268 2.12 14.31 16.34
N GLU A 269 2.93 13.33 16.75
CA GLU A 269 4.39 13.38 16.53
C GLU A 269 4.77 13.29 15.04
N LEU A 270 3.85 12.92 14.14
CA LEU A 270 4.12 12.99 12.70
C LEU A 270 4.21 14.41 12.16
N LEU A 271 3.83 15.44 12.92
CA LEU A 271 4.20 16.81 12.57
C LEU A 271 5.72 16.93 12.32
N ASN A 272 6.53 16.13 13.02
CA ASN A 272 7.99 16.07 12.87
C ASN A 272 8.46 15.50 11.53
N LEU A 273 7.54 15.02 10.68
CA LEU A 273 7.87 14.70 9.30
C LEU A 273 8.48 15.91 8.61
N ARG A 274 7.94 17.13 8.84
CA ARG A 274 8.39 18.37 8.22
C ARG A 274 9.33 19.21 9.09
N TYR A 275 9.22 19.14 10.41
CA TYR A 275 9.99 20.00 11.33
C TYR A 275 11.19 19.29 11.94
N LYS A 276 12.26 20.03 12.27
CA LYS A 276 13.50 19.49 12.84
C LYS A 276 13.35 19.05 14.29
N GLU A 277 12.64 19.85 15.08
CA GLU A 277 12.47 19.61 16.51
C GLU A 277 11.05 19.14 16.86
N PRO A 278 10.91 18.05 17.64
CA PRO A 278 9.62 17.47 17.99
C PRO A 278 8.58 18.34 18.68
N SER A 279 8.99 19.50 19.19
CA SER A 279 8.17 20.37 20.04
C SER A 279 7.98 21.78 19.49
N ASN A 280 8.61 22.11 18.36
CA ASN A 280 8.58 23.45 17.78
C ASN A 280 8.09 23.41 16.32
N TYR A 281 6.83 23.79 16.10
CA TYR A 281 6.17 23.72 14.80
C TYR A 281 6.12 25.08 14.09
N GLU A 282 7.10 25.95 14.34
CA GLU A 282 7.23 27.23 13.67
C GLU A 282 7.88 27.09 12.29
N ALA A 283 7.60 28.03 11.39
CA ALA A 283 8.19 28.06 10.05
C ALA A 283 9.72 28.09 10.07
N SER A 284 10.31 28.73 11.08
CA SER A 284 11.76 28.77 11.33
C SER A 284 12.39 27.40 11.60
N ASN A 285 11.57 26.41 12.00
CA ASN A 285 12.00 25.07 12.36
C ASN A 285 11.72 24.01 11.27
N ILE A 286 11.31 24.44 10.07
CA ILE A 286 11.13 23.53 8.95
C ILE A 286 12.46 22.85 8.61
N ASP A 287 12.41 21.54 8.41
CA ASP A 287 13.53 20.71 7.99
C ASP A 287 13.70 20.82 6.47
N GLU A 288 14.37 21.88 6.03
CA GLU A 288 14.67 22.10 4.61
C GLU A 288 15.52 20.96 4.01
N GLU A 289 16.40 20.35 4.82
CA GLU A 289 17.21 19.21 4.39
C GLU A 289 16.33 17.99 4.09
N TYR A 290 15.32 17.73 4.92
CA TYR A 290 14.30 16.72 4.63
C TYR A 290 13.59 16.99 3.29
N ILE A 291 13.10 18.21 3.07
CA ILE A 291 12.40 18.56 1.82
C ILE A 291 13.33 18.41 0.62
N GLU A 292 14.59 18.80 0.76
CA GLU A 292 15.60 18.68 -0.30
C GLU A 292 15.97 17.22 -0.61
N GLN A 293 16.11 16.40 0.43
CA GLN A 293 16.53 15.00 0.34
C GLN A 293 15.40 14.07 -0.12
N TYR A 294 14.16 14.35 0.26
CA TYR A 294 13.01 13.46 0.01
C TYR A 294 11.94 14.07 -0.90
N GLY A 295 12.03 15.36 -1.19
CA GLY A 295 11.19 16.04 -2.16
C GLY A 295 11.33 15.45 -3.56
N ASN A 296 10.23 15.50 -4.31
CA ASN A 296 10.24 15.13 -5.72
C ASN A 296 11.25 15.99 -6.50
N TYR A 297 12.27 15.35 -7.06
CA TYR A 297 13.33 16.00 -7.84
C TYR A 297 12.99 16.16 -9.34
N ASN A 298 11.97 15.46 -9.83
CA ASN A 298 11.59 15.47 -11.26
C ASN A 298 10.08 15.69 -11.44
N PRO A 299 9.58 16.92 -11.21
CA PRO A 299 8.16 17.23 -11.26
C PRO A 299 7.54 17.08 -12.67
N LEU A 300 8.36 16.98 -13.73
CA LEU A 300 7.90 16.73 -15.09
C LEU A 300 7.45 15.28 -15.32
N LYS A 301 7.99 14.33 -14.55
CA LYS A 301 7.67 12.90 -14.67
C LYS A 301 6.82 12.37 -13.53
N PHE A 302 6.77 13.08 -12.41
CA PHE A 302 6.13 12.61 -11.19
C PHE A 302 5.28 13.70 -10.52
N ALA A 303 4.15 13.28 -9.97
CA ALA A 303 3.30 14.09 -9.11
C ALA A 303 3.79 14.00 -7.65
N SER A 304 4.06 15.16 -7.05
CA SER A 304 4.38 15.27 -5.62
C SER A 304 3.18 14.93 -4.73
N TYR A 305 3.44 14.33 -3.58
CA TYR A 305 2.42 14.14 -2.56
C TYR A 305 2.03 15.46 -1.91
N ARG A 306 0.73 15.62 -1.69
CA ARG A 306 0.16 16.63 -0.79
C ARG A 306 0.00 15.98 0.59
N PHE A 307 0.77 16.42 1.55
CA PHE A 307 0.64 16.00 2.94
C PHE A 307 -0.37 16.87 3.67
N LYS A 308 -1.14 16.23 4.54
CA LYS A 308 -2.01 16.89 5.52
C LYS A 308 -1.90 16.16 6.85
N ILE A 309 -1.42 16.85 7.87
CA ILE A 309 -1.25 16.31 9.23
C ILE A 309 -2.17 17.10 10.16
N ILE A 310 -3.01 16.40 10.89
CA ILE A 310 -4.09 17.00 11.68
C ILE A 310 -3.97 16.53 13.13
N GLU A 311 -3.95 17.49 14.05
CA GLU A 311 -3.97 17.27 15.50
C GLU A 311 -5.24 17.91 16.09
N TYR A 312 -5.76 17.31 17.16
CA TYR A 312 -6.88 17.86 17.91
C TYR A 312 -6.49 18.08 19.36
N ASP A 313 -6.97 19.18 19.94
CA ASP A 313 -6.74 19.51 21.34
C ASP A 313 -7.71 18.68 22.21
N PRO A 314 -7.19 17.90 23.18
CA PRO A 314 -8.01 17.06 24.06
C PRO A 314 -8.93 17.87 24.98
N ASP A 315 -8.58 19.13 25.26
CA ASP A 315 -9.32 20.01 26.17
C ASP A 315 -10.47 20.76 25.45
N LYS A 316 -10.55 20.66 24.12
CA LYS A 316 -11.59 21.31 23.31
C LYS A 316 -12.84 20.43 23.09
N PRO A 317 -14.00 21.04 22.75
CA PRO A 317 -15.19 20.31 22.34
C PRO A 317 -14.92 19.34 21.17
N PHE A 318 -15.70 18.27 21.08
CA PHE A 318 -15.51 17.23 20.07
C PHE A 318 -15.66 17.75 18.63
N ASP A 319 -16.57 18.71 18.43
CA ASP A 319 -16.85 19.39 17.17
C ASP A 319 -15.94 20.58 16.89
N ALA A 320 -14.96 20.85 17.77
CA ALA A 320 -14.00 21.92 17.55
C ALA A 320 -13.16 21.70 16.29
N GLU A 321 -12.71 22.80 15.70
CA GLU A 321 -11.70 22.75 14.64
C GLU A 321 -10.40 22.09 15.14
N PRO A 322 -9.60 21.50 14.24
CA PRO A 322 -8.27 20.99 14.58
C PRO A 322 -7.43 22.01 15.35
N SER A 323 -6.62 21.54 16.29
CA SER A 323 -5.68 22.38 17.03
C SER A 323 -4.49 22.78 16.17
N LYS A 324 -4.05 21.87 15.30
CA LYS A 324 -3.00 22.09 14.31
C LYS A 324 -3.36 21.39 13.01
N VAL A 325 -3.03 22.06 11.91
CA VAL A 325 -3.10 21.52 10.55
C VAL A 325 -1.80 21.92 9.85
N ASP A 326 -0.96 20.95 9.53
CA ASP A 326 0.20 21.15 8.64
C ASP A 326 -0.13 20.59 7.26
N GLU A 327 -0.07 21.46 6.25
CA GLU A 327 -0.31 21.12 4.86
C GLU A 327 0.90 21.55 4.03
N PHE A 328 1.49 20.59 3.30
CA PHE A 328 2.65 20.86 2.47
C PHE A 328 2.72 19.94 1.25
N VAL A 329 3.52 20.34 0.28
CA VAL A 329 3.81 19.53 -0.92
C VAL A 329 5.22 19.01 -0.82
N LEU A 330 5.41 17.69 -0.90
CA LEU A 330 6.74 17.09 -0.89
C LEU A 330 7.41 17.25 -2.27
N SER A 331 7.99 18.44 -2.49
CA SER A 331 8.66 18.85 -3.73
C SER A 331 9.90 19.64 -3.36
N LYS A 332 10.99 19.48 -4.12
CA LYS A 332 12.17 20.36 -3.99
C LYS A 332 11.81 21.85 -4.13
N HIS A 333 10.75 22.16 -4.85
CA HIS A 333 10.32 23.53 -5.16
C HIS A 333 9.16 24.01 -4.29
N GLY A 334 8.65 23.20 -3.37
CA GLY A 334 7.50 23.53 -2.53
C GLY A 334 7.89 23.58 -1.06
N ILE A 335 8.04 24.79 -0.52
CA ILE A 335 7.86 25.07 0.92
C ILE A 335 6.45 25.61 1.08
#